data_AF-A0A0E0CQT6-F1
#
_entry.id   AF-A0A0E0CQT6-F1
#
_cell.length_a   1.000
_cell.length_b   1.000
_cell.length_c   1.000
_cell.angle_alpha   90.00
_cell.angle_beta   90.00
_cell.angle_gamma   90.00
#
_symmetry.space_group_name_H-M   'P 1'
#
loop_
_entity.id
_entity.type
_entity.pdbx_description
1 polymer ?
#
loop_
_entity_poly.entity_id
_entity_poly.type
_entity_poly.pdbx_seq_one_letter_code
_entity_poly.pdbx_strand_id
1 'polypeptide(L)'
;MTKLPPSSIFSLFPFVLPRPHLYPLGRSAIAAHRSAASPAPPARGRPEGTVRAASSSPSPRPPLDPPPPCEASSASSSSSRARGRARGARRADLLTPRIRRRADRIEDHIEEMEDDYDMDDTADDMGEENYERGMRDSDSEDEEHGQSNDKIPDTSSADARKGKDIQGIPWEKLAITRDKYRQTRLDQYKNYENMPNSGEAAAKECKPTENGGMYYEFRRNTRSVKSTILHFQLRNLVWATSKHDVYLMSHFSVLHWSALSGLDTELMNVQGHVAPREKHPGSLLEGFSGTQVSTLSVKDNLLVAGGFQGELICKHLDREGVSFCCRTTYDENAITNAVEIFNTTSGAVHFMASNNDSGVRDYDMERFQLYKHFQFEWPVNHTALSPDRKLAVIVGDDPNGLLIDANSGKTLHSLKGHFDYSFASAWSPDGRTFATGNQDKTCRIWDARNLSKSLHVLRGNLGAIRSIRFTSDGQFMSMAEPADFVHVFDVGSDYTRRQELDFFGEISGMSFSPDTDMLFVGVWDRTYGSLLQFGRLYNHSRSGRSLRMSRPE
;
A
#
# COMPACT_ATOMS: atom_id res chain seq x y z
N MET A 1 -60.04 29.70 -19.89
CA MET A 1 -60.34 28.89 -18.69
C MET A 1 -59.90 27.46 -18.95
N THR A 2 -59.61 26.73 -17.87
CA THR A 2 -59.45 25.27 -17.72
C THR A 2 -58.13 24.57 -18.08
N LYS A 3 -57.62 23.96 -17.00
CA LYS A 3 -56.52 23.02 -16.75
C LYS A 3 -56.69 21.63 -17.42
N LEU A 4 -55.54 21.00 -17.73
CA LEU A 4 -55.13 19.56 -17.55
C LEU A 4 -55.93 18.43 -18.26
N PRO A 5 -55.45 17.17 -18.31
CA PRO A 5 -54.22 16.56 -18.91
C PRO A 5 -54.57 15.31 -19.79
N PRO A 6 -53.58 14.52 -20.30
CA PRO A 6 -53.60 13.05 -20.05
C PRO A 6 -52.17 12.46 -19.87
N SER A 7 -51.86 11.71 -18.81
CA SER A 7 -52.02 10.25 -18.58
C SER A 7 -51.11 9.33 -19.42
N SER A 8 -50.07 8.83 -18.73
CA SER A 8 -49.54 7.46 -18.65
C SER A 8 -49.88 6.42 -19.73
N ILE A 9 -48.86 5.71 -20.23
CA ILE A 9 -48.72 4.23 -20.31
C ILE A 9 -47.33 3.91 -20.91
N PHE A 10 -46.43 3.29 -20.12
CA PHE A 10 -45.82 1.98 -20.41
C PHE A 10 -44.81 1.61 -19.29
N SER A 11 -45.18 0.57 -18.56
CA SER A 11 -44.32 -0.23 -17.68
C SER A 11 -44.65 -1.69 -17.96
N LEU A 12 -43.62 -2.52 -18.17
CA LEU A 12 -43.53 -4.00 -18.17
C LEU A 12 -42.16 -4.27 -18.86
N PHE A 13 -41.10 -4.90 -18.34
CA PHE A 13 -40.72 -5.54 -17.07
C PHE A 13 -39.15 -5.71 -17.10
N PRO A 14 -38.47 -6.36 -16.14
CA PRO A 14 -37.17 -5.94 -15.60
C PRO A 14 -35.97 -6.63 -16.28
N PHE A 15 -34.79 -5.98 -16.27
CA PHE A 15 -33.52 -6.69 -16.43
C PHE A 15 -32.67 -6.59 -15.17
N VAL A 16 -32.24 -7.78 -14.77
CA VAL A 16 -31.61 -8.18 -13.53
C VAL A 16 -30.10 -8.00 -13.70
N LEU A 17 -29.48 -7.20 -12.83
CA LEU A 17 -28.04 -7.19 -12.62
C LEU A 17 -27.59 -8.60 -12.18
N PRO A 18 -26.52 -9.19 -12.75
CA PRO A 18 -25.92 -10.34 -12.13
C PRO A 18 -25.35 -9.92 -10.77
N ARG A 19 -25.70 -10.68 -9.75
CA ARG A 19 -25.13 -10.59 -8.40
C ARG A 19 -23.63 -10.87 -8.50
N PRO A 20 -22.75 -10.11 -7.83
CA PRO A 20 -21.43 -10.64 -7.52
C PRO A 20 -21.65 -11.86 -6.61
N HIS A 21 -21.05 -12.99 -6.98
CA HIS A 21 -21.04 -14.16 -6.12
C HIS A 21 -20.42 -13.80 -4.78
N LEU A 22 -21.21 -14.04 -3.74
CA LEU A 22 -20.78 -14.00 -2.36
C LEU A 22 -19.62 -14.97 -2.16
N TYR A 23 -18.47 -14.48 -1.72
CA TYR A 23 -17.72 -15.26 -0.74
C TYR A 23 -18.50 -15.20 0.59
N PRO A 24 -18.78 -16.35 1.22
CA PRO A 24 -19.51 -16.37 2.47
C PRO A 24 -18.60 -15.84 3.57
N LEU A 25 -18.77 -14.57 3.94
CA LEU A 25 -18.39 -14.11 5.28
C LEU A 25 -19.20 -14.95 6.27
N GLY A 26 -18.50 -15.87 6.94
CA GLY A 26 -19.05 -16.67 8.01
C GLY A 26 -19.77 -15.76 9.01
N ARG A 27 -21.06 -16.00 9.18
CA ARG A 27 -21.87 -15.39 10.24
C ARG A 27 -21.22 -15.68 11.59
N SER A 28 -20.50 -14.72 12.16
CA SER A 28 -20.31 -14.71 13.61
C SER A 28 -21.55 -14.09 14.23
N ALA A 29 -22.25 -14.91 15.00
CA ALA A 29 -23.49 -14.56 15.66
C ALA A 29 -23.30 -13.40 16.64
N ILE A 30 -23.97 -12.29 16.38
CA ILE A 30 -24.26 -11.26 17.38
C ILE A 30 -25.24 -11.89 18.38
N ALA A 31 -24.72 -12.41 19.49
CA ALA A 31 -25.53 -12.71 20.65
C ALA A 31 -25.82 -11.39 21.40
N ALA A 32 -27.00 -10.84 21.14
CA ALA A 32 -27.56 -9.75 21.92
C ALA A 32 -27.86 -10.22 23.35
N HIS A 33 -27.03 -9.85 24.32
CA HIS A 33 -27.44 -9.90 25.72
C HIS A 33 -28.04 -8.56 26.15
N ARG A 34 -29.36 -8.57 26.33
CA ARG A 34 -30.13 -7.55 27.05
C ARG A 34 -29.66 -7.50 28.50
N SER A 35 -29.27 -6.32 28.99
CA SER A 35 -29.32 -5.99 30.41
C SER A 35 -30.33 -4.86 30.60
N ALA A 36 -31.38 -5.16 31.36
CA ALA A 36 -32.49 -4.27 31.64
C ALA A 36 -32.10 -3.26 32.73
N ALA A 37 -32.40 -1.99 32.49
CA ALA A 37 -32.41 -0.94 33.48
C ALA A 37 -33.79 -0.83 34.13
N SER A 38 -33.83 -0.62 35.45
CA SER A 38 -34.91 0.08 36.17
C SER A 38 -34.46 0.50 37.59
N PRO A 39 -35.13 1.51 38.21
CA PRO A 39 -34.42 2.64 38.81
C PRO A 39 -34.69 2.91 40.30
N ALA A 40 -33.97 3.93 40.81
CA ALA A 40 -34.34 4.96 41.82
C ALA A 40 -33.68 4.95 43.23
N PRO A 41 -33.53 6.14 43.89
CA PRO A 41 -32.51 6.49 44.91
C PRO A 41 -33.16 6.74 46.31
N PRO A 42 -32.67 7.60 47.27
CA PRO A 42 -31.39 8.33 47.50
C PRO A 42 -30.84 8.27 48.97
N ALA A 43 -29.65 8.86 49.26
CA ALA A 43 -29.43 9.85 50.35
C ALA A 43 -27.95 10.27 50.58
N ARG A 44 -27.72 11.58 50.42
CA ARG A 44 -26.91 12.59 51.17
C ARG A 44 -25.71 12.18 52.05
N GLY A 45 -24.63 12.97 51.92
CA GLY A 45 -23.79 13.40 53.05
C GLY A 45 -22.29 13.61 52.79
N ARG A 46 -21.87 14.84 52.47
CA ARG A 46 -20.54 15.42 52.80
C ARG A 46 -20.47 15.73 54.33
N PRO A 47 -19.34 16.13 54.98
CA PRO A 47 -18.10 16.73 54.43
C PRO A 47 -16.75 16.33 55.11
N GLU A 48 -15.67 16.88 54.53
CA GLU A 48 -14.44 17.43 55.14
C GLU A 48 -13.38 16.55 55.82
N GLY A 49 -12.10 16.88 55.53
CA GLY A 49 -10.93 16.38 56.25
C GLY A 49 -9.61 16.52 55.48
N THR A 50 -9.05 17.73 55.44
CA THR A 50 -7.63 18.00 55.16
C THR A 50 -6.68 17.20 56.08
N VAL A 51 -5.47 16.86 55.60
CA VAL A 51 -4.15 17.11 56.25
C VAL A 51 -3.02 16.14 55.80
N ARG A 52 -1.94 16.76 55.30
CA ARG A 52 -0.49 16.47 55.35
C ARG A 52 0.16 15.22 54.72
N ALA A 53 1.14 15.58 53.88
CA ALA A 53 2.46 15.00 53.64
C ALA A 53 3.08 14.12 54.73
N ALA A 54 3.73 13.04 54.29
CA ALA A 54 4.93 12.51 54.93
C ALA A 54 5.86 11.90 53.86
N SER A 55 7.07 12.45 53.83
CA SER A 55 8.29 11.97 53.20
C SER A 55 8.83 10.71 53.89
N SER A 56 9.34 9.74 53.12
CA SER A 56 10.49 8.92 53.55
C SER A 56 11.03 8.06 52.41
N SER A 57 12.20 8.43 51.89
CA SER A 57 13.20 7.50 51.36
C SER A 57 14.22 7.20 52.47
N PRO A 58 14.81 6.00 52.49
CA PRO A 58 16.27 5.94 52.26
C PRO A 58 16.73 4.76 51.39
N SER A 59 17.88 5.00 50.74
CA SER A 59 18.69 4.21 49.79
C SER A 59 19.42 2.99 50.43
N PRO A 60 20.46 2.39 49.81
CA PRO A 60 20.48 1.46 48.66
C PRO A 60 21.09 0.07 49.04
N ARG A 61 21.04 -0.94 48.16
CA ARG A 61 21.79 -2.22 48.31
C ARG A 61 22.76 -2.46 47.12
N PRO A 62 23.91 -3.13 47.35
CA PRO A 62 25.02 -3.27 46.40
C PRO A 62 24.88 -4.49 45.44
N PRO A 63 25.73 -4.61 44.39
CA PRO A 63 25.59 -5.60 43.32
C PRO A 63 26.24 -6.95 43.65
N LEU A 64 25.79 -8.00 42.98
CA LEU A 64 26.38 -9.35 42.99
C LEU A 64 26.91 -9.69 41.58
N ASP A 65 28.13 -10.24 41.56
CA ASP A 65 28.95 -10.61 40.41
C ASP A 65 28.45 -11.86 39.63
N PRO A 66 28.89 -12.05 38.36
CA PRO A 66 28.46 -13.13 37.47
C PRO A 66 29.27 -14.44 37.62
N PRO A 67 28.75 -15.58 37.13
CA PRO A 67 29.46 -16.87 37.14
C PRO A 67 30.46 -17.01 35.96
N PRO A 68 31.48 -17.90 36.08
CA PRO A 68 32.60 -18.03 35.14
C PRO A 68 32.30 -18.91 33.89
N PRO A 69 33.16 -18.87 32.85
CA PRO A 69 32.93 -19.54 31.56
C PRO A 69 33.39 -21.01 31.55
N CYS A 70 32.69 -21.85 30.76
CA CYS A 70 33.14 -23.20 30.43
C CYS A 70 34.03 -23.19 29.18
N GLU A 71 35.20 -23.81 29.33
CA GLU A 71 36.24 -23.96 28.33
C GLU A 71 35.87 -24.92 27.19
N ALA A 72 36.39 -24.60 26.01
CA ALA A 72 36.53 -25.50 24.89
C ALA A 72 37.76 -26.41 25.09
N SER A 73 37.62 -27.70 24.79
CA SER A 73 38.77 -28.60 24.62
C SER A 73 38.76 -29.22 23.22
N SER A 74 39.76 -28.83 22.44
CA SER A 74 40.22 -29.45 21.20
C SER A 74 41.18 -30.62 21.48
N ALA A 75 41.03 -31.75 20.76
CA ALA A 75 42.10 -32.66 20.30
C ALA A 75 41.41 -33.81 19.51
N SER A 76 41.48 -33.91 18.19
CA SER A 76 42.60 -34.32 17.31
C SER A 76 43.13 -35.76 17.53
N SER A 77 42.83 -36.59 16.53
CA SER A 77 43.78 -37.44 15.76
C SER A 77 43.96 -38.94 16.07
N SER A 78 44.13 -39.65 14.94
CA SER A 78 44.73 -40.98 14.70
C SER A 78 43.83 -42.20 14.94
N SER A 79 43.26 -42.82 13.89
CA SER A 79 43.86 -43.74 12.91
C SER A 79 44.21 -45.12 13.46
N SER A 80 43.52 -46.16 12.99
CA SER A 80 44.05 -47.11 11.98
C SER A 80 43.38 -48.50 12.07
N ARG A 81 43.04 -49.03 10.88
CA ARG A 81 43.15 -50.43 10.37
C ARG A 81 42.72 -51.57 11.31
N ALA A 82 41.92 -52.54 10.89
CA ALA A 82 42.15 -53.44 9.74
C ALA A 82 40.92 -54.36 9.56
N ARG A 83 40.43 -54.54 8.31
CA ARG A 83 40.61 -55.73 7.43
C ARG A 83 39.60 -56.88 7.61
N GLY A 84 39.03 -57.27 6.47
CA GLY A 84 38.41 -58.59 6.19
C GLY A 84 37.20 -58.45 5.25
N ARG A 85 37.37 -58.33 3.91
CA ARG A 85 37.35 -59.41 2.89
C ARG A 85 36.26 -60.47 3.14
N ALA A 86 35.51 -61.02 2.18
CA ALA A 86 35.21 -60.76 0.77
C ALA A 86 34.25 -61.89 0.31
N ARG A 87 33.44 -61.64 -0.74
CA ARG A 87 32.76 -62.63 -1.63
C ARG A 87 31.62 -63.44 -0.98
N GLY A 88 30.50 -63.73 -1.64
CA GLY A 88 30.03 -63.48 -2.99
C GLY A 88 28.80 -64.36 -3.29
N ALA A 89 28.00 -63.92 -4.26
CA ALA A 89 27.24 -64.73 -5.23
C ALA A 89 26.11 -65.68 -4.73
N ARG A 90 24.85 -65.35 -5.05
CA ARG A 90 24.02 -65.86 -6.18
C ARG A 90 22.53 -66.06 -5.80
N ARG A 91 21.68 -65.53 -6.71
CA ARG A 91 20.40 -66.05 -7.29
C ARG A 91 19.28 -66.50 -6.34
N ALA A 92 17.99 -66.48 -6.68
CA ALA A 92 17.12 -65.90 -7.71
C ALA A 92 15.71 -66.44 -7.38
N ASP A 93 14.68 -65.88 -8.03
CA ASP A 93 13.31 -66.39 -8.26
C ASP A 93 12.25 -65.42 -7.70
N LEU A 94 11.72 -64.52 -8.52
CA LEU A 94 10.64 -64.69 -9.53
C LEU A 94 9.30 -65.04 -8.88
N LEU A 95 8.34 -64.12 -9.00
CA LEU A 95 7.00 -64.38 -9.57
C LEU A 95 6.15 -63.09 -9.57
N THR A 96 6.00 -62.51 -10.76
CA THR A 96 4.72 -61.96 -11.23
C THR A 96 4.32 -62.84 -12.43
N PRO A 97 3.01 -63.01 -12.77
CA PRO A 97 2.40 -62.06 -13.71
C PRO A 97 0.87 -61.83 -13.60
N ARG A 98 0.51 -60.70 -14.20
CA ARG A 98 -0.78 -60.14 -14.69
C ARG A 98 -1.87 -61.13 -15.17
N ILE A 99 -3.13 -60.68 -15.19
CA ILE A 99 -3.95 -60.36 -16.40
C ILE A 99 -5.35 -59.74 -16.05
N ARG A 100 -5.61 -58.53 -16.62
CA ARG A 100 -6.81 -57.94 -17.31
C ARG A 100 -8.26 -58.33 -16.92
N ARG A 101 -9.36 -57.58 -17.14
CA ARG A 101 -9.74 -56.22 -17.63
C ARG A 101 -11.28 -56.14 -17.46
N ARG A 102 -11.83 -54.98 -17.12
CA ARG A 102 -13.14 -54.40 -17.57
C ARG A 102 -13.19 -52.99 -16.94
N ALA A 103 -12.97 -51.89 -17.66
CA ALA A 103 -13.86 -51.25 -18.62
C ALA A 103 -15.24 -50.93 -18.00
N ASP A 104 -15.37 -49.73 -17.46
CA ASP A 104 -16.57 -48.88 -17.60
C ASP A 104 -16.16 -47.40 -17.59
N ARG A 105 -16.79 -46.68 -18.52
CA ARG A 105 -16.75 -45.24 -18.78
C ARG A 105 -17.41 -44.46 -17.65
N ILE A 106 -16.82 -43.34 -17.24
CA ILE A 106 -17.55 -42.09 -17.01
C ILE A 106 -16.66 -40.98 -17.59
N GLU A 107 -17.13 -40.39 -18.70
CA GLU A 107 -16.73 -39.08 -19.21
C GLU A 107 -17.25 -38.05 -18.22
N ASP A 108 -16.43 -37.10 -17.76
CA ASP A 108 -16.90 -35.81 -17.24
C ASP A 108 -15.80 -34.76 -17.42
N HIS A 109 -16.26 -33.54 -17.71
CA HIS A 109 -15.61 -32.48 -18.46
C HIS A 109 -14.35 -31.88 -17.83
N ILE A 110 -13.34 -31.68 -18.68
CA ILE A 110 -12.30 -30.65 -18.47
C ILE A 110 -12.94 -29.36 -18.98
N GLU A 111 -13.46 -28.54 -18.08
CA GLU A 111 -13.74 -27.13 -18.39
C GLU A 111 -12.44 -26.36 -18.21
N GLU A 112 -11.94 -25.84 -19.33
CA GLU A 112 -10.97 -24.75 -19.38
C GLU A 112 -11.64 -23.51 -18.75
N MET A 113 -11.21 -23.11 -17.56
CA MET A 113 -11.57 -21.79 -17.01
C MET A 113 -10.66 -20.74 -17.65
N GLU A 114 -11.12 -20.18 -18.77
CA GLU A 114 -10.79 -18.81 -19.15
C GLU A 114 -11.58 -17.89 -18.18
N ASP A 115 -10.91 -17.32 -17.18
CA ASP A 115 -11.53 -16.27 -16.36
C ASP A 115 -11.48 -14.95 -17.14
N ASP A 116 -12.57 -14.69 -17.86
CA ASP A 116 -12.91 -13.41 -18.46
C ASP A 116 -13.04 -12.33 -17.37
N TYR A 117 -12.05 -11.46 -17.26
CA TYR A 117 -12.22 -10.14 -16.66
C TYR A 117 -12.88 -9.22 -17.68
N ASP A 118 -14.19 -9.35 -17.85
CA ASP A 118 -15.00 -8.37 -18.58
C ASP A 118 -15.08 -7.06 -17.78
N MET A 119 -14.14 -6.17 -18.07
CA MET A 119 -14.23 -4.75 -17.74
C MET A 119 -15.24 -4.13 -18.72
N ASP A 120 -16.47 -3.92 -18.26
CA ASP A 120 -17.49 -3.21 -19.05
C ASP A 120 -17.06 -1.73 -19.20
N ASP A 121 -16.37 -1.46 -20.31
CA ASP A 121 -15.98 -0.15 -20.84
C ASP A 121 -17.27 0.63 -21.19
N THR A 122 -17.74 1.49 -20.28
CA THR A 122 -18.66 2.58 -20.68
C THR A 122 -17.83 3.74 -21.23
N ALA A 123 -17.36 3.56 -22.46
CA ALA A 123 -16.92 4.66 -23.30
C ALA A 123 -18.14 5.29 -23.98
N ASP A 124 -18.28 6.61 -23.83
CA ASP A 124 -19.32 7.43 -24.45
C ASP A 124 -19.34 7.25 -25.98
N ASP A 125 -20.45 6.75 -26.51
CA ASP A 125 -20.83 6.84 -27.92
C ASP A 125 -21.52 8.18 -28.18
N MET A 126 -20.91 9.01 -29.03
CA MET A 126 -21.53 10.18 -29.64
C MET A 126 -21.35 10.08 -31.16
N GLY A 127 -22.08 9.13 -31.76
CA GLY A 127 -23.02 9.42 -32.85
C GLY A 127 -22.48 9.35 -34.27
N GLU A 128 -23.08 8.46 -35.07
CA GLU A 128 -23.56 8.79 -36.42
C GLU A 128 -24.67 7.83 -36.87
N GLU A 129 -25.84 8.41 -37.18
CA GLU A 129 -27.01 7.71 -37.71
C GLU A 129 -26.95 7.62 -39.24
N ASN A 130 -27.57 6.53 -39.74
CA ASN A 130 -28.08 6.25 -41.10
C ASN A 130 -27.08 5.71 -42.12
N TYR A 131 -27.21 4.41 -42.47
CA TYR A 131 -28.01 3.95 -43.61
C TYR A 131 -28.23 2.42 -43.53
N GLU A 132 -29.48 2.02 -43.71
CA GLU A 132 -29.94 0.63 -43.80
C GLU A 132 -29.36 -0.10 -45.03
N ARG A 133 -29.20 -1.43 -44.87
CA ARG A 133 -29.71 -2.50 -45.76
C ARG A 133 -28.67 -3.54 -46.23
N GLY A 134 -28.59 -4.63 -45.46
CA GLY A 134 -28.81 -6.00 -45.94
C GLY A 134 -27.79 -6.70 -46.86
N MET A 135 -27.43 -7.92 -46.41
CA MET A 135 -26.95 -9.10 -47.14
C MET A 135 -25.43 -9.38 -47.21
N ARG A 136 -25.03 -10.34 -46.37
CA ARG A 136 -24.53 -11.70 -46.72
C ARG A 136 -23.21 -11.88 -47.50
N ASP A 137 -22.33 -12.66 -46.88
CA ASP A 137 -21.28 -13.57 -47.38
C ASP A 137 -20.21 -13.01 -48.35
N SER A 138 -18.93 -13.02 -47.95
CA SER A 138 -17.83 -13.66 -48.70
C SER A 138 -16.46 -13.39 -48.04
N ASP A 139 -15.64 -14.43 -48.00
CA ASP A 139 -14.25 -14.49 -47.57
C ASP A 139 -13.29 -13.58 -48.35
N SER A 140 -12.13 -13.35 -47.71
CA SER A 140 -10.80 -12.94 -48.22
C SER A 140 -10.64 -11.53 -48.79
N GLU A 141 -9.80 -10.70 -48.16
CA GLU A 141 -8.38 -10.52 -48.47
C GLU A 141 -7.75 -9.48 -47.51
N ASP A 142 -6.47 -9.65 -47.25
CA ASP A 142 -5.60 -8.80 -46.44
C ASP A 142 -5.69 -7.31 -46.83
N GLU A 143 -5.92 -6.42 -45.85
CA GLU A 143 -5.30 -5.10 -45.86
C GLU A 143 -4.78 -4.72 -44.46
N GLU A 144 -3.47 -4.89 -44.35
CA GLU A 144 -2.56 -4.35 -43.37
C GLU A 144 -2.70 -2.81 -43.28
N HIS A 145 -3.48 -2.32 -42.32
CA HIS A 145 -3.31 -0.97 -41.81
C HIS A 145 -2.50 -0.99 -40.52
N GLY A 146 -1.18 -0.98 -40.70
CA GLY A 146 -0.23 -0.65 -39.66
C GLY A 146 -0.54 0.71 -39.06
N GLN A 147 -1.12 0.72 -37.87
CA GLN A 147 -1.10 1.90 -37.01
C GLN A 147 0.28 1.97 -36.38
N SER A 148 1.01 3.01 -36.76
CA SER A 148 2.33 3.35 -36.23
C SER A 148 2.30 3.30 -34.71
N ASN A 149 3.27 2.58 -34.16
CA ASN A 149 3.60 2.51 -32.75
C ASN A 149 4.24 3.83 -32.31
N ASP A 150 3.53 4.95 -32.49
CA ASP A 150 3.98 6.28 -32.10
C ASP A 150 3.98 6.36 -30.57
N LYS A 151 5.11 5.95 -29.99
CA LYS A 151 5.39 6.10 -28.56
C LYS A 151 5.13 7.55 -28.18
N ILE A 152 4.09 7.79 -27.38
CA ILE A 152 3.78 9.13 -26.87
C ILE A 152 5.03 9.62 -26.13
N PRO A 153 5.62 10.75 -26.56
CA PRO A 153 6.91 11.17 -26.03
C PRO A 153 6.78 11.62 -24.58
N ASP A 154 7.86 11.43 -23.83
CA ASP A 154 8.06 12.02 -22.51
C ASP A 154 7.77 13.53 -22.53
N THR A 155 7.40 14.06 -21.38
CA THR A 155 7.24 15.50 -21.19
C THR A 155 8.32 15.99 -20.23
N SER A 156 9.13 16.95 -20.68
CA SER A 156 10.13 17.60 -19.83
C SER A 156 9.54 18.82 -19.12
N SER A 157 10.18 19.27 -18.04
CA SER A 157 9.86 20.55 -17.40
C SER A 157 9.94 21.76 -18.36
N ALA A 158 10.82 21.71 -19.37
CA ALA A 158 10.92 22.76 -20.38
C ALA A 158 9.69 22.80 -21.30
N ASP A 159 9.14 21.63 -21.65
CA ASP A 159 7.90 21.54 -22.44
C ASP A 159 6.69 21.99 -21.62
N ALA A 160 6.63 21.58 -20.34
CA ALA A 160 5.56 22.00 -19.43
C ALA A 160 5.54 23.53 -19.26
N ARG A 161 6.71 24.16 -19.12
CA ARG A 161 6.84 25.63 -19.05
C ARG A 161 6.43 26.35 -20.34
N LYS A 162 6.44 25.66 -21.49
CA LYS A 162 5.91 26.17 -22.76
C LYS A 162 4.40 25.97 -22.91
N GLY A 163 3.73 25.40 -21.91
CA GLY A 163 2.29 25.17 -21.90
C GLY A 163 1.87 23.75 -22.31
N LYS A 164 2.81 22.83 -22.55
CA LYS A 164 2.45 21.41 -22.75
C LYS A 164 1.93 20.82 -21.43
N ASP A 165 0.87 20.04 -21.49
CA ASP A 165 0.38 19.30 -20.33
C ASP A 165 1.48 18.37 -19.77
N ILE A 166 1.61 18.26 -18.44
CA ILE A 166 2.67 17.47 -17.79
C ILE A 166 2.59 15.97 -18.12
N GLN A 167 1.39 15.46 -18.40
CA GLN A 167 1.19 14.11 -18.89
C GLN A 167 1.31 14.00 -20.41
N GLY A 168 1.34 15.13 -21.11
CA GLY A 168 1.36 15.20 -22.56
C GLY A 168 0.00 14.94 -23.19
N ILE A 169 -1.09 15.15 -22.45
CA ILE A 169 -2.46 15.08 -22.99
C ILE A 169 -2.66 16.26 -23.96
N PRO A 170 -2.99 16.01 -25.24
CA PRO A 170 -3.12 17.07 -26.24
C PRO A 170 -4.51 17.70 -26.16
N TRP A 171 -4.79 18.44 -25.09
CA TRP A 171 -6.09 19.08 -24.82
C TRP A 171 -6.57 19.96 -25.98
N GLU A 172 -5.64 20.58 -26.72
CA GLU A 172 -5.92 21.40 -27.90
C GLU A 172 -6.48 20.61 -29.10
N LYS A 173 -6.29 19.28 -29.11
CA LYS A 173 -6.84 18.37 -30.15
C LYS A 173 -8.13 17.69 -29.71
N LEU A 174 -8.51 17.84 -28.44
CA LEU A 174 -9.71 17.21 -27.88
C LEU A 174 -10.90 18.18 -27.95
N ALA A 175 -12.11 17.63 -28.06
CA ALA A 175 -13.34 18.42 -28.05
C ALA A 175 -13.68 19.02 -26.66
N ILE A 176 -12.96 18.60 -25.61
CA ILE A 176 -13.14 19.03 -24.23
C ILE A 176 -11.87 19.69 -23.70
N THR A 177 -12.04 20.80 -22.97
CA THR A 177 -10.92 21.46 -22.30
C THR A 177 -10.53 20.70 -21.03
N ARG A 178 -9.28 20.85 -20.60
CA ARG A 178 -8.77 20.28 -19.34
C ARG A 178 -9.68 20.61 -18.15
N ASP A 179 -10.10 21.87 -18.02
CA ASP A 179 -10.92 22.33 -16.89
C ASP A 179 -12.33 21.73 -16.92
N LYS A 180 -12.95 21.65 -18.10
CA LYS A 180 -14.25 21.00 -18.25
C LYS A 180 -14.15 19.51 -17.92
N TYR A 181 -13.10 18.84 -18.39
CA TYR A 181 -12.85 17.44 -18.06
C TYR A 181 -12.61 17.24 -16.55
N ARG A 182 -11.82 18.10 -15.89
CA ARG A 182 -11.61 18.10 -14.44
C ARG A 182 -12.92 18.29 -13.67
N GLN A 183 -13.79 19.21 -14.09
CA GLN A 183 -15.09 19.41 -13.46
C GLN A 183 -15.97 18.16 -13.60
N THR A 184 -16.10 17.62 -14.81
CA THR A 184 -16.83 16.38 -15.06
C THR A 184 -16.26 15.22 -14.23
N ARG A 185 -14.93 15.11 -14.14
CA ARG A 185 -14.23 14.11 -13.33
C ARG A 185 -14.61 14.21 -11.86
N LEU A 186 -14.66 15.41 -11.28
CA LEU A 186 -15.07 15.62 -9.89
C LEU A 186 -16.55 15.31 -9.65
N ASP A 187 -17.42 15.67 -10.60
CA ASP A 187 -18.87 15.47 -10.47
C ASP A 187 -19.28 14.00 -10.62
N GLN A 188 -18.57 13.24 -11.47
CA GLN A 188 -18.89 11.85 -11.79
C GLN A 188 -18.14 10.83 -10.93
N TYR A 189 -17.05 11.22 -10.25
CA TYR A 189 -16.25 10.28 -9.46
C TYR A 189 -17.04 9.74 -8.26
N LYS A 190 -17.40 8.45 -8.33
CA LYS A 190 -18.11 7.76 -7.27
C LYS A 190 -17.12 7.23 -6.24
N ASN A 191 -17.25 7.72 -5.03
CA ASN A 191 -16.48 7.21 -3.91
C ASN A 191 -17.12 5.94 -3.36
N TYR A 192 -16.30 4.94 -3.09
CA TYR A 192 -16.67 3.85 -2.21
C TYR A 192 -16.75 4.37 -0.77
N GLU A 193 -17.73 3.94 0.01
CA GLU A 193 -17.86 4.27 1.44
C GLU A 193 -18.35 3.01 2.15
N ASN A 194 -17.65 2.59 3.20
CA ASN A 194 -18.10 1.44 3.98
C ASN A 194 -19.12 1.90 5.02
N MET A 195 -18.95 3.14 5.48
CA MET A 195 -19.85 3.83 6.38
C MET A 195 -20.59 4.93 5.60
N PRO A 196 -21.92 4.85 5.46
CA PRO A 196 -22.67 5.80 4.63
C PRO A 196 -22.51 7.26 5.09
N ASN A 197 -22.26 8.16 4.13
CA ASN A 197 -22.09 9.60 4.34
C ASN A 197 -20.85 9.96 5.19
N SER A 198 -19.87 9.08 5.27
CA SER A 198 -18.65 9.30 6.07
C SER A 198 -17.89 10.54 5.61
N GLY A 199 -17.77 10.74 4.29
CA GLY A 199 -17.11 11.92 3.73
C GLY A 199 -17.81 13.23 4.05
N GLU A 200 -19.14 13.25 4.03
CA GLU A 200 -19.92 14.44 4.39
C GLU A 200 -19.85 14.76 5.88
N ALA A 201 -19.80 13.72 6.73
CA ALA A 201 -19.60 13.89 8.17
C ALA A 201 -18.21 14.46 8.48
N ALA A 202 -17.16 13.87 7.90
CA ALA A 202 -15.77 14.29 8.09
C ALA A 202 -15.48 15.70 7.57
N ALA A 203 -16.13 16.10 6.47
CA ALA A 203 -15.99 17.44 5.89
C ALA A 203 -16.33 18.57 6.86
N LYS A 204 -17.22 18.33 7.85
CA LYS A 204 -17.61 19.31 8.87
C LYS A 204 -16.51 19.60 9.89
N GLU A 205 -15.56 18.68 10.05
CA GLU A 205 -14.41 18.83 10.96
C GLU A 205 -13.16 19.37 10.27
N CYS A 206 -13.18 19.45 8.93
CA CYS A 206 -12.04 19.87 8.14
C CYS A 206 -11.69 21.33 8.39
N LYS A 207 -10.41 21.59 8.64
CA LYS A 207 -9.90 22.96 8.70
C LYS A 207 -9.60 23.44 7.28
N PRO A 208 -9.86 24.73 6.95
CA PRO A 208 -9.43 25.29 5.69
C PRO A 208 -7.90 25.26 5.61
N THR A 209 -7.40 24.97 4.41
CA THR A 209 -5.97 25.03 4.10
C THR A 209 -5.75 26.02 2.97
N GLU A 210 -4.66 26.77 3.04
CA GLU A 210 -4.27 27.74 2.03
C GLU A 210 -3.62 27.00 0.86
N ASN A 211 -4.27 27.06 -0.31
CA ASN A 211 -3.67 26.63 -1.57
C ASN A 211 -2.64 27.67 -2.03
N GLY A 212 -1.45 27.22 -2.44
CA GLY A 212 -0.42 28.11 -2.99
C GLY A 212 1.01 27.78 -2.56
N GLY A 213 1.20 26.70 -1.80
CA GLY A 213 2.52 26.12 -1.61
C GLY A 213 3.10 25.69 -2.97
N MET A 214 4.39 25.95 -3.16
CA MET A 214 5.16 25.40 -4.27
C MET A 214 6.45 24.83 -3.66
N TYR A 215 6.40 23.56 -3.29
CA TYR A 215 7.45 22.84 -2.56
C TYR A 215 8.20 21.86 -3.46
N TYR A 216 7.50 21.25 -4.42
CA TYR A 216 8.04 20.31 -5.41
C TYR A 216 7.62 20.73 -6.82
N GLU A 217 8.57 21.07 -7.69
CA GLU A 217 8.29 21.44 -9.08
C GLU A 217 8.35 20.23 -10.01
N PHE A 218 7.48 20.19 -11.02
CA PHE A 218 7.52 19.15 -12.04
C PHE A 218 8.87 19.15 -12.78
N ARG A 219 9.49 17.97 -12.90
CA ARG A 219 10.78 17.76 -13.58
C ARG A 219 10.61 17.06 -14.90
N ARG A 220 9.92 15.92 -14.88
CA ARG A 220 9.79 15.02 -16.02
C ARG A 220 8.60 14.08 -15.82
N ASN A 221 7.98 13.72 -16.93
CA ASN A 221 7.11 12.56 -17.02
C ASN A 221 7.76 11.51 -17.93
N THR A 222 7.96 10.30 -17.42
CA THR A 222 8.53 9.18 -18.19
C THR A 222 7.43 8.21 -18.60
N ARG A 223 7.07 8.19 -19.88
CA ARG A 223 5.91 7.45 -20.44
C ARG A 223 6.20 5.97 -20.69
N SER A 224 7.47 5.61 -20.84
CA SER A 224 7.89 4.21 -20.96
C SER A 224 7.72 3.42 -19.65
N VAL A 225 7.75 4.11 -18.51
CA VAL A 225 7.64 3.50 -17.18
C VAL A 225 6.20 3.53 -16.73
N LYS A 226 5.50 2.39 -16.84
CA LYS A 226 4.09 2.27 -16.51
C LYS A 226 3.91 1.40 -15.27
N SER A 227 3.49 2.01 -14.17
CA SER A 227 3.11 1.27 -12.98
C SER A 227 1.72 0.66 -13.13
N THR A 228 1.53 -0.57 -12.67
CA THR A 228 0.24 -1.26 -12.65
C THR A 228 -0.26 -1.39 -11.22
N ILE A 229 -1.57 -1.28 -11.05
CA ILE A 229 -2.26 -1.51 -9.79
C ILE A 229 -3.45 -2.44 -10.05
N LEU A 230 -3.63 -3.43 -9.18
CA LEU A 230 -4.69 -4.44 -9.30
C LEU A 230 -5.79 -4.27 -8.24
N HIS A 231 -5.54 -3.47 -7.20
CA HIS A 231 -6.48 -3.28 -6.09
C HIS A 231 -6.93 -1.82 -5.99
N PHE A 232 -8.24 -1.59 -5.94
CA PHE A 232 -8.79 -0.24 -5.89
C PHE A 232 -8.47 0.53 -4.59
N GLN A 233 -7.98 -0.14 -3.52
CA GLN A 233 -7.64 0.50 -2.24
C GLN A 233 -6.14 0.60 -1.91
N LEU A 234 -5.29 -0.31 -2.41
CA LEU A 234 -3.89 -0.41 -1.96
C LEU A 234 -2.97 0.38 -2.90
N ARG A 235 -2.01 1.15 -2.36
CA ARG A 235 -1.25 2.16 -3.15
C ARG A 235 0.26 2.17 -2.89
N ASN A 236 0.83 1.09 -2.35
CA ASN A 236 2.25 1.04 -2.01
C ASN A 236 3.06 0.27 -3.07
N LEU A 237 2.98 0.70 -4.35
CA LEU A 237 3.61 0.01 -5.48
C LEU A 237 4.72 0.81 -6.18
N VAL A 238 5.12 1.95 -5.61
CA VAL A 238 6.24 2.78 -6.08
C VAL A 238 7.13 3.13 -4.89
N TRP A 239 8.43 2.93 -5.04
CA TRP A 239 9.38 3.14 -3.95
C TRP A 239 10.70 3.72 -4.45
N ALA A 240 11.12 4.86 -3.91
CA ALA A 240 12.40 5.49 -4.23
C ALA A 240 13.45 5.14 -3.17
N THR A 241 14.65 4.76 -3.60
CA THR A 241 15.80 4.54 -2.71
C THR A 241 16.87 5.62 -2.84
N SER A 242 16.79 6.41 -3.91
CA SER A 242 17.57 7.61 -4.14
C SER A 242 16.74 8.58 -4.98
N LYS A 243 17.24 9.79 -5.25
CA LYS A 243 16.63 10.70 -6.23
C LYS A 243 16.73 10.22 -7.69
N HIS A 244 17.40 9.09 -7.91
CA HIS A 244 17.62 8.51 -9.23
C HIS A 244 17.01 7.12 -9.36
N ASP A 245 16.85 6.37 -8.28
CA ASP A 245 16.50 4.94 -8.31
C ASP A 245 15.12 4.71 -7.72
N VAL A 246 14.23 4.22 -8.58
CA VAL A 246 12.82 3.97 -8.27
C VAL A 246 12.48 2.53 -8.60
N TYR A 247 11.72 1.89 -7.73
CA TYR A 247 11.24 0.53 -7.86
C TYR A 247 9.73 0.56 -7.98
N LEU A 248 9.18 -0.18 -8.92
CA LEU A 248 7.74 -0.20 -9.15
C LEU A 248 7.24 -1.53 -9.68
N MET A 249 5.96 -1.81 -9.46
CA MET A 249 5.27 -2.91 -10.15
C MET A 249 4.79 -2.46 -11.53
N SER A 250 5.13 -3.24 -12.55
CA SER A 250 4.53 -3.14 -13.89
C SER A 250 4.01 -4.52 -14.29
N HIS A 251 2.70 -4.66 -14.37
CA HIS A 251 2.01 -5.95 -14.52
C HIS A 251 2.49 -6.96 -13.47
N PHE A 252 3.17 -8.02 -13.91
CA PHE A 252 3.76 -9.06 -13.05
C PHE A 252 5.25 -8.87 -12.77
N SER A 253 5.84 -7.75 -13.22
CA SER A 253 7.27 -7.51 -13.11
C SER A 253 7.57 -6.42 -12.07
N VAL A 254 8.47 -6.73 -11.16
CA VAL A 254 9.10 -5.73 -10.30
C VAL A 254 10.25 -5.10 -11.08
N LEU A 255 10.14 -3.81 -11.39
CA LEU A 255 11.13 -3.07 -12.16
C LEU A 255 11.93 -2.14 -11.24
N HIS A 256 13.23 -2.00 -11.52
CA HIS A 256 14.06 -0.87 -11.09
C HIS A 256 14.23 0.06 -12.29
N TRP A 257 13.86 1.31 -12.12
CA TRP A 257 14.09 2.37 -13.09
C TRP A 257 15.10 3.37 -12.54
N SER A 258 16.09 3.71 -13.35
CA SER A 258 17.10 4.70 -13.00
C SER A 258 16.97 5.96 -13.85
N ALA A 259 16.79 7.11 -13.20
CA ALA A 259 16.72 8.42 -13.85
C ALA A 259 18.03 8.83 -14.54
N LEU A 260 19.17 8.24 -14.14
CA LEU A 260 20.48 8.54 -14.71
C LEU A 260 20.69 7.84 -16.06
N SER A 261 20.36 6.55 -16.14
CA SER A 261 20.48 5.78 -17.38
C SER A 261 19.25 5.89 -18.27
N GLY A 262 18.08 6.20 -17.69
CA GLY A 262 16.79 6.14 -18.36
C GLY A 262 16.33 4.71 -18.68
N LEU A 263 16.98 3.70 -18.11
CA LEU A 263 16.69 2.29 -18.34
C LEU A 263 15.88 1.70 -17.20
N ASP A 264 14.98 0.78 -17.56
CA ASP A 264 14.30 -0.15 -16.69
C ASP A 264 15.04 -1.50 -16.67
N THR A 265 15.21 -2.05 -15.47
CA THR A 265 15.79 -3.36 -15.23
C THR A 265 14.76 -4.20 -14.49
N GLU A 266 14.36 -5.32 -15.08
CA GLU A 266 13.47 -6.28 -14.42
C GLU A 266 14.25 -7.01 -13.31
N LEU A 267 13.76 -6.91 -12.08
CA LEU A 267 14.38 -7.55 -10.91
C LEU A 267 13.79 -8.93 -10.62
N MET A 268 12.51 -9.10 -10.91
CA MET A 268 11.74 -10.31 -10.66
C MET A 268 10.44 -10.26 -11.47
N ASN A 269 10.11 -11.37 -12.13
CA ASN A 269 8.81 -11.58 -12.77
C ASN A 269 8.05 -12.64 -11.97
N VAL A 270 6.90 -12.25 -11.39
CA VAL A 270 6.07 -13.11 -10.55
C VAL A 270 4.92 -13.79 -11.29
N GLN A 271 4.83 -13.62 -12.61
CA GLN A 271 3.91 -14.39 -13.45
C GLN A 271 4.38 -15.84 -13.53
N GLY A 272 5.69 -16.02 -13.72
CA GLY A 272 6.35 -17.32 -13.69
C GLY A 272 6.51 -17.87 -12.27
N HIS A 273 7.17 -19.03 -12.19
CA HIS A 273 7.51 -19.65 -10.93
C HIS A 273 8.67 -18.92 -10.23
N VAL A 274 8.45 -18.51 -8.99
CA VAL A 274 9.40 -17.79 -8.14
C VAL A 274 9.64 -18.60 -6.87
N ALA A 275 10.86 -19.09 -6.70
CA ALA A 275 11.27 -19.87 -5.53
C ALA A 275 12.56 -19.30 -4.92
N PRO A 276 12.77 -19.49 -3.60
CA PRO A 276 13.96 -18.98 -2.94
C PRO A 276 15.18 -19.79 -3.39
N ARG A 277 16.27 -19.09 -3.73
CA ARG A 277 17.56 -19.72 -4.07
C ARG A 277 18.38 -20.05 -2.82
N GLU A 278 18.14 -19.35 -1.73
CA GLU A 278 18.75 -19.61 -0.43
C GLU A 278 17.83 -20.51 0.40
N LYS A 279 18.42 -21.36 1.25
CA LYS A 279 17.67 -22.28 2.11
C LYS A 279 17.67 -21.77 3.54
N HIS A 280 16.59 -21.13 3.94
CA HIS A 280 16.39 -20.66 5.31
C HIS A 280 15.23 -21.38 5.99
N PRO A 281 15.23 -21.53 7.34
CA PRO A 281 14.22 -22.30 8.05
C PRO A 281 12.77 -21.84 7.81
N GLY A 282 12.53 -20.54 7.69
CA GLY A 282 11.20 -19.99 7.41
C GLY A 282 10.80 -19.98 5.93
N SER A 283 11.67 -20.46 5.03
CA SER A 283 11.42 -20.38 3.58
C SER A 283 10.45 -21.44 3.10
N LEU A 284 9.49 -21.00 2.29
CA LEU A 284 8.65 -21.89 1.50
C LEU A 284 9.39 -22.29 0.23
N LEU A 285 10.08 -23.42 0.27
CA LEU A 285 10.98 -23.87 -0.82
C LEU A 285 10.27 -24.18 -2.14
N GLU A 286 8.98 -24.51 -2.10
CA GLU A 286 8.17 -24.69 -3.31
C GLU A 286 7.97 -23.39 -4.09
N GLY A 287 8.12 -22.23 -3.45
CA GLY A 287 7.89 -20.94 -4.09
C GLY A 287 6.43 -20.67 -4.43
N PHE A 288 6.22 -19.74 -5.36
CA PHE A 288 4.91 -19.28 -5.83
C PHE A 288 4.89 -19.17 -7.35
N SER A 289 3.69 -19.13 -7.94
CA SER A 289 3.49 -18.87 -9.36
C SER A 289 2.30 -17.94 -9.53
N GLY A 290 2.37 -17.02 -10.50
CA GLY A 290 1.25 -16.12 -10.80
C GLY A 290 0.86 -15.18 -9.64
N THR A 291 1.81 -14.82 -8.77
CA THR A 291 1.51 -13.98 -7.61
C THR A 291 1.05 -12.60 -8.05
N GLN A 292 -0.16 -12.22 -7.63
CA GLN A 292 -0.66 -10.86 -7.78
C GLN A 292 -0.09 -10.01 -6.64
N VAL A 293 0.79 -9.05 -6.96
CA VAL A 293 1.43 -8.19 -5.95
C VAL A 293 0.48 -7.08 -5.54
N SER A 294 0.22 -6.96 -4.24
CA SER A 294 -0.60 -5.92 -3.62
C SER A 294 0.22 -4.76 -3.05
N THR A 295 1.48 -5.02 -2.67
CA THR A 295 2.30 -4.04 -1.96
C THR A 295 3.79 -4.31 -2.16
N LEU A 296 4.61 -3.27 -2.08
CA LEU A 296 6.05 -3.30 -2.30
C LEU A 296 6.76 -2.37 -1.32
N SER A 297 7.90 -2.81 -0.80
CA SER A 297 8.83 -1.95 -0.03
C SER A 297 10.27 -2.25 -0.43
N VAL A 298 11.10 -1.21 -0.53
CA VAL A 298 12.52 -1.35 -0.89
C VAL A 298 13.39 -0.48 0.01
N LYS A 299 14.28 -1.08 0.79
CA LYS A 299 15.13 -0.32 1.70
C LYS A 299 16.35 -1.15 2.07
N ASP A 300 17.49 -0.48 2.28
CA ASP A 300 18.71 -1.11 2.80
C ASP A 300 19.09 -2.38 2.01
N ASN A 301 19.03 -2.29 0.68
CA ASN A 301 19.34 -3.38 -0.26
C ASN A 301 18.40 -4.61 -0.16
N LEU A 302 17.27 -4.48 0.53
CA LEU A 302 16.21 -5.48 0.60
C LEU A 302 14.96 -4.97 -0.15
N LEU A 303 14.39 -5.82 -0.99
CA LEU A 303 13.08 -5.65 -1.59
C LEU A 303 12.13 -6.69 -1.02
N VAL A 304 10.95 -6.27 -0.61
CA VAL A 304 9.87 -7.15 -0.16
C VAL A 304 8.60 -6.84 -0.95
N ALA A 305 8.05 -7.86 -1.60
CA ALA A 305 6.76 -7.82 -2.28
C ALA A 305 5.74 -8.68 -1.52
N GLY A 306 4.55 -8.13 -1.28
CA GLY A 306 3.42 -8.82 -0.69
C GLY A 306 2.36 -9.17 -1.74
N GLY A 307 1.76 -10.36 -1.62
CA GLY A 307 0.74 -10.85 -2.55
C GLY A 307 -0.68 -10.91 -1.97
N PHE A 308 -1.65 -11.17 -2.84
CA PHE A 308 -3.08 -11.27 -2.51
C PHE A 308 -3.44 -12.52 -1.71
N GLN A 309 -2.63 -13.57 -1.73
CA GLN A 309 -2.85 -14.82 -0.99
C GLN A 309 -1.85 -14.97 0.17
N GLY A 310 -1.46 -13.84 0.78
CA GLY A 310 -0.56 -13.81 1.92
C GLY A 310 0.90 -14.10 1.57
N GLU A 311 1.27 -14.11 0.29
CA GLU A 311 2.66 -14.31 -0.11
C GLU A 311 3.53 -13.13 0.34
N LEU A 312 4.75 -13.46 0.77
CA LEU A 312 5.83 -12.52 1.02
C LEU A 312 7.06 -13.01 0.26
N ILE A 313 7.57 -12.18 -0.63
CA ILE A 313 8.74 -12.49 -1.47
C ILE A 313 9.82 -11.45 -1.18
N CYS A 314 10.96 -11.91 -0.68
CA CYS A 314 12.09 -11.10 -0.27
C CYS A 314 13.30 -11.33 -1.18
N LYS A 315 13.82 -10.25 -1.74
CA LYS A 315 14.99 -10.25 -2.63
C LYS A 315 16.02 -9.24 -2.14
N HIS A 316 17.22 -9.72 -1.86
CA HIS A 316 18.37 -8.83 -1.76
C HIS A 316 18.77 -8.34 -3.16
N LEU A 317 18.97 -7.04 -3.33
CA LEU A 317 19.20 -6.42 -4.64
C LEU A 317 20.62 -6.69 -5.18
N ASP A 318 21.58 -6.94 -4.30
CA ASP A 318 22.96 -7.33 -4.61
C ASP A 318 23.16 -8.83 -4.86
N ARG A 319 22.09 -9.64 -4.74
CA ARG A 319 22.13 -11.10 -4.93
C ARG A 319 21.26 -11.54 -6.09
N GLU A 320 21.61 -12.67 -6.70
CA GLU A 320 20.79 -13.27 -7.74
C GLU A 320 19.58 -14.03 -7.16
N GLY A 321 18.42 -13.89 -7.82
CA GLY A 321 17.19 -14.58 -7.45
C GLY A 321 16.54 -14.06 -6.17
N VAL A 322 15.58 -14.83 -5.66
CA VAL A 322 14.87 -14.57 -4.40
C VAL A 322 15.65 -15.15 -3.23
N SER A 323 15.83 -14.37 -2.18
CA SER A 323 16.55 -14.80 -0.98
C SER A 323 15.65 -15.56 -0.02
N PHE A 324 14.40 -15.13 0.12
CA PHE A 324 13.45 -15.72 1.04
C PHE A 324 12.03 -15.52 0.54
N CYS A 325 11.16 -16.49 0.75
CA CYS A 325 9.74 -16.27 0.59
C CYS A 325 8.96 -17.13 1.58
N CYS A 326 7.81 -16.65 2.01
CA CYS A 326 6.92 -17.37 2.91
C CYS A 326 5.48 -16.94 2.67
N ARG A 327 4.54 -17.64 3.31
CA ARG A 327 3.12 -17.27 3.31
C ARG A 327 2.69 -16.93 4.73
N THR A 328 1.96 -15.83 4.91
CA THR A 328 1.52 -15.31 6.22
C THR A 328 0.41 -16.15 6.84
N THR A 329 -0.54 -16.57 6.02
CA THR A 329 -1.65 -17.48 6.33
C THR A 329 -2.12 -18.18 5.04
N TYR A 330 -2.82 -19.30 5.17
CA TYR A 330 -3.46 -20.01 4.05
C TYR A 330 -4.97 -19.71 3.97
N ASP A 331 -5.46 -18.74 4.75
CA ASP A 331 -6.85 -18.31 4.67
C ASP A 331 -7.18 -17.74 3.30
N GLU A 332 -8.45 -17.87 2.86
CA GLU A 332 -8.90 -17.35 1.57
C GLU A 332 -8.76 -15.82 1.47
N ASN A 333 -8.78 -15.13 2.61
CA ASN A 333 -8.68 -13.67 2.70
C ASN A 333 -7.34 -13.21 3.29
N ALA A 334 -6.23 -13.61 2.65
CA ALA A 334 -4.87 -13.45 3.18
C ALA A 334 -4.10 -12.21 2.68
N ILE A 335 -4.73 -11.31 1.93
CA ILE A 335 -4.05 -10.20 1.21
C ILE A 335 -3.03 -9.51 2.12
N THR A 336 -1.80 -9.36 1.63
CA THR A 336 -0.79 -8.54 2.29
C THR A 336 -1.02 -7.09 1.91
N ASN A 337 -1.67 -6.33 2.78
CA ASN A 337 -2.12 -4.97 2.50
C ASN A 337 -0.96 -3.96 2.48
N ALA A 338 -0.02 -4.10 3.41
CA ALA A 338 1.13 -3.20 3.51
C ALA A 338 2.37 -3.93 4.01
N VAL A 339 3.54 -3.54 3.49
CA VAL A 339 4.85 -3.96 4.01
C VAL A 339 5.71 -2.73 4.28
N GLU A 340 6.36 -2.69 5.43
CA GLU A 340 7.33 -1.65 5.80
C GLU A 340 8.64 -2.28 6.27
N ILE A 341 9.75 -1.98 5.57
CA ILE A 341 11.10 -2.39 5.99
C ILE A 341 11.67 -1.38 6.99
N PHE A 342 12.20 -1.87 8.10
CA PHE A 342 12.79 -1.04 9.15
C PHE A 342 14.00 -1.71 9.78
N ASN A 343 14.87 -0.88 10.38
CA ASN A 343 15.97 -1.38 11.20
C ASN A 343 15.56 -1.31 12.66
N THR A 344 15.84 -2.38 13.38
CA THR A 344 15.71 -2.43 14.84
C THR A 344 16.72 -1.49 15.50
N THR A 345 16.59 -1.29 16.81
CA THR A 345 17.54 -0.49 17.59
C THR A 345 18.95 -1.08 17.61
N SER A 346 19.12 -2.38 17.36
CA SER A 346 20.43 -3.03 17.20
C SER A 346 21.00 -2.92 15.77
N GLY A 347 20.23 -2.38 14.82
CA GLY A 347 20.61 -2.29 13.41
C GLY A 347 20.22 -3.50 12.56
N ALA A 348 19.61 -4.54 13.14
CA ALA A 348 19.11 -5.69 12.39
C ALA A 348 17.95 -5.27 11.48
N VAL A 349 17.97 -5.76 10.23
CA VAL A 349 16.93 -5.48 9.23
C VAL A 349 15.73 -6.36 9.47
N HIS A 350 14.56 -5.73 9.60
CA HIS A 350 13.28 -6.38 9.76
C HIS A 350 12.29 -5.83 8.74
N PHE A 351 11.19 -6.52 8.54
CA PHE A 351 10.02 -5.92 7.89
C PHE A 351 8.74 -6.29 8.61
N MET A 352 7.78 -5.39 8.58
CA MET A 352 6.44 -5.59 9.13
C MET A 352 5.44 -5.75 7.99
N ALA A 353 4.62 -6.79 8.04
CA ALA A 353 3.52 -7.05 7.13
C ALA A 353 2.17 -6.85 7.84
N SER A 354 1.29 -6.07 7.23
CA SER A 354 -0.12 -5.93 7.62
C SER A 354 -0.97 -6.76 6.67
N ASN A 355 -1.85 -7.59 7.21
CA ASN A 355 -2.61 -8.55 6.44
C ASN A 355 -4.12 -8.43 6.68
N ASN A 356 -4.88 -8.87 5.67
CA ASN A 356 -6.33 -8.87 5.70
C ASN A 356 -6.93 -9.92 6.65
N ASP A 357 -6.11 -10.84 7.14
CA ASP A 357 -6.44 -11.83 8.17
C ASP A 357 -6.42 -11.27 9.61
N SER A 358 -6.46 -9.93 9.72
CA SER A 358 -6.34 -9.17 10.97
C SER A 358 -5.00 -9.34 11.69
N GLY A 359 -3.98 -9.86 11.00
CA GLY A 359 -2.64 -10.07 11.55
C GLY A 359 -1.65 -8.96 11.18
N VAL A 360 -0.75 -8.65 12.12
CA VAL A 360 0.47 -7.87 11.88
C VAL A 360 1.67 -8.72 12.27
N ARG A 361 2.60 -8.90 11.32
CA ARG A 361 3.73 -9.83 11.44
C ARG A 361 5.04 -9.10 11.23
N ASP A 362 5.98 -9.31 12.14
CA ASP A 362 7.35 -8.79 12.07
C ASP A 362 8.28 -9.95 11.73
N TYR A 363 9.10 -9.80 10.69
CA TYR A 363 10.06 -10.80 10.23
C TYR A 363 11.49 -10.31 10.43
N ASP A 364 12.32 -11.16 11.04
CA ASP A 364 13.76 -10.96 11.22
C ASP A 364 14.48 -11.48 9.96
N MET A 365 15.20 -10.59 9.27
CA MET A 365 15.90 -10.92 8.02
C MET A 365 17.35 -11.39 8.22
N GLU A 366 17.88 -11.36 9.44
CA GLU A 366 19.12 -12.07 9.77
C GLU A 366 18.85 -13.56 9.96
N ARG A 367 17.68 -13.89 10.52
CA ARG A 367 17.25 -15.27 10.79
C ARG A 367 16.28 -15.83 9.76
N PHE A 368 15.74 -14.99 8.89
CA PHE A 368 14.75 -15.34 7.86
C PHE A 368 13.54 -16.09 8.44
N GLN A 369 12.93 -15.50 9.47
CA GLN A 369 11.82 -16.11 10.19
C GLN A 369 10.88 -15.06 10.79
N LEU A 370 9.65 -15.48 11.07
CA LEU A 370 8.70 -14.71 11.85
C LEU A 370 9.25 -14.46 13.25
N TYR A 371 9.30 -13.19 13.65
CA TYR A 371 9.76 -12.73 14.95
C TYR A 371 8.60 -12.42 15.89
N LYS A 372 7.60 -11.65 15.43
CA LYS A 372 6.40 -11.31 16.21
C LYS A 372 5.14 -11.44 15.36
N HIS A 373 4.04 -11.76 16.01
CA HIS A 373 2.71 -11.81 15.40
C HIS A 373 1.69 -11.24 16.39
N PHE A 374 0.92 -10.25 15.93
CA PHE A 374 -0.16 -9.62 16.67
C PHE A 374 -1.46 -9.80 15.90
N GLN A 375 -2.53 -10.16 16.61
CA GLN A 375 -3.86 -10.36 16.05
C GLN A 375 -4.78 -9.24 16.53
N PHE A 376 -5.58 -8.69 15.61
CA PHE A 376 -6.57 -7.64 15.88
C PHE A 376 -7.99 -8.11 15.57
N GLU A 377 -8.97 -7.29 15.96
CA GLU A 377 -10.39 -7.60 15.79
C GLU A 377 -10.87 -7.46 14.34
N TRP A 378 -10.09 -6.81 13.48
CA TRP A 378 -10.44 -6.45 12.11
C TRP A 378 -9.23 -6.51 11.16
N PRO A 379 -9.46 -6.71 9.85
CA PRO A 379 -8.42 -6.70 8.82
C PRO A 379 -7.52 -5.47 8.89
N VAL A 380 -6.20 -5.67 8.93
CA VAL A 380 -5.24 -4.57 9.06
C VAL A 380 -4.79 -4.10 7.68
N ASN A 381 -5.13 -2.87 7.33
CA ASN A 381 -4.81 -2.28 6.03
C ASN A 381 -3.42 -1.65 6.02
N HIS A 382 -2.99 -1.03 7.13
CA HIS A 382 -1.67 -0.40 7.21
C HIS A 382 -1.15 -0.35 8.64
N THR A 383 0.16 -0.52 8.78
CA THR A 383 0.88 -0.32 10.04
C THR A 383 2.02 0.65 9.81
N ALA A 384 2.25 1.57 10.75
CA ALA A 384 3.38 2.47 10.72
C ALA A 384 4.11 2.48 12.07
N LEU A 385 5.42 2.27 12.04
CA LEU A 385 6.27 2.31 13.24
C LEU A 385 6.77 3.73 13.54
N SER A 386 6.71 4.11 14.82
CA SER A 386 7.37 5.31 15.33
C SER A 386 8.89 5.27 15.04
N PRO A 387 9.56 6.42 14.89
CA PRO A 387 11.00 6.45 14.59
C PRO A 387 11.87 5.69 15.60
N ASP A 388 11.47 5.68 16.88
CA ASP A 388 12.18 4.96 17.94
C ASP A 388 11.75 3.49 18.10
N ARG A 389 10.81 3.03 17.25
CA ARG A 389 10.30 1.66 17.15
C ARG A 389 9.57 1.14 18.39
N LYS A 390 9.19 2.01 19.32
CA LYS A 390 8.47 1.59 20.54
C LYS A 390 6.97 1.59 20.36
N LEU A 391 6.46 2.46 19.50
CA LEU A 391 5.04 2.59 19.20
C LEU A 391 4.76 2.19 17.75
N ALA A 392 3.58 1.62 17.51
CA ALA A 392 3.05 1.40 16.17
C ALA A 392 1.61 1.92 16.08
N VAL A 393 1.26 2.47 14.91
CA VAL A 393 -0.11 2.86 14.57
C VAL A 393 -0.68 1.78 13.68
N ILE A 394 -1.78 1.17 14.11
CA ILE A 394 -2.50 0.11 13.39
C ILE A 394 -3.81 0.72 12.86
N VAL A 395 -4.04 0.57 11.57
CA VAL A 395 -5.27 1.03 10.90
C VAL A 395 -5.80 -0.03 9.94
N GLY A 396 -7.12 -0.08 9.78
CA GLY A 396 -7.76 -1.12 9.01
C GLY A 396 -9.27 -0.95 8.91
N ASP A 397 -9.97 -2.09 8.91
CA ASP A 397 -11.41 -2.19 8.71
C ASP A 397 -12.25 -1.83 9.96
N ASP A 398 -11.87 -0.73 10.61
CA ASP A 398 -12.61 -0.08 11.69
C ASP A 398 -12.44 1.44 11.58
N PRO A 399 -13.46 2.24 11.95
CA PRO A 399 -13.33 3.68 11.99
C PRO A 399 -12.26 4.19 12.97
N ASN A 400 -11.91 3.40 13.99
CA ASN A 400 -10.89 3.75 14.95
C ASN A 400 -9.57 3.06 14.59
N GLY A 401 -8.49 3.84 14.55
CA GLY A 401 -7.15 3.27 14.58
C GLY A 401 -6.75 2.87 16.00
N LEU A 402 -5.62 2.19 16.13
CA LEU A 402 -5.00 1.85 17.42
C LEU A 402 -3.57 2.41 17.47
N LEU A 403 -3.20 2.92 18.64
CA LEU A 403 -1.80 3.10 19.00
C LEU A 403 -1.42 1.97 19.95
N ILE A 404 -0.39 1.21 19.59
CA ILE A 404 0.06 0.03 20.35
C ILE A 404 1.51 0.18 20.80
N ASP A 405 1.88 -0.56 21.84
CA ASP A 405 3.27 -0.86 22.15
C ASP A 405 3.79 -1.90 21.13
N ALA A 406 4.79 -1.52 20.34
CA ALA A 406 5.31 -2.34 19.23
C ALA A 406 6.06 -3.60 19.71
N ASN A 407 6.40 -3.68 20.99
CA ASN A 407 7.07 -4.86 21.53
C ASN A 407 6.09 -5.93 22.01
N SER A 408 5.05 -5.53 22.73
CA SER A 408 4.07 -6.42 23.35
C SER A 408 2.79 -6.59 22.54
N GLY A 409 2.53 -5.73 21.55
CA GLY A 409 1.27 -5.70 20.82
C GLY A 409 0.12 -5.09 21.63
N LYS A 410 0.36 -4.63 22.86
CA LYS A 410 -0.68 -4.12 23.75
C LYS A 410 -1.22 -2.79 23.23
N THR A 411 -2.53 -2.71 23.07
CA THR A 411 -3.23 -1.44 22.82
C THR A 411 -3.02 -0.46 23.95
N LEU A 412 -2.44 0.69 23.61
CA LEU A 412 -2.23 1.81 24.52
C LEU A 412 -3.38 2.81 24.42
N HIS A 413 -3.89 3.04 23.20
CA HIS A 413 -4.99 3.96 22.97
C HIS A 413 -5.77 3.67 21.68
N SER A 414 -7.03 4.09 21.65
CA SER A 414 -7.89 4.04 20.46
C SER A 414 -7.99 5.42 19.83
N LEU A 415 -7.72 5.50 18.53
CA LEU A 415 -7.68 6.73 17.74
C LEU A 415 -9.08 7.01 17.17
N LYS A 416 -9.91 7.68 17.96
CA LYS A 416 -11.31 7.98 17.61
C LYS A 416 -11.43 9.29 16.85
N GLY A 417 -12.19 9.27 15.75
CA GLY A 417 -12.57 10.49 15.03
C GLY A 417 -12.88 10.25 13.56
N HIS A 418 -12.16 9.34 12.90
CA HIS A 418 -12.51 8.95 11.54
C HIS A 418 -13.90 8.33 11.47
N PHE A 419 -14.55 8.48 10.33
CA PHE A 419 -15.93 8.04 10.11
C PHE A 419 -16.05 6.80 9.24
N ASP A 420 -14.94 6.26 8.75
CA ASP A 420 -14.87 5.11 7.85
C ASP A 420 -13.51 4.40 7.99
N TYR A 421 -13.20 3.42 7.16
CA TYR A 421 -11.99 2.59 7.29
C TYR A 421 -10.73 3.32 6.85
N SER A 422 -9.64 3.01 7.53
CA SER A 422 -8.35 3.65 7.33
C SER A 422 -7.41 2.76 6.50
N PHE A 423 -6.63 3.36 5.60
CA PHE A 423 -5.80 2.63 4.62
C PHE A 423 -4.35 3.10 4.56
N ALA A 424 -4.04 4.21 5.22
CA ALA A 424 -2.69 4.75 5.27
C ALA A 424 -2.39 5.26 6.66
N SER A 425 -1.15 5.07 7.09
CA SER A 425 -0.61 5.72 8.28
C SER A 425 0.87 6.04 8.06
N ALA A 426 1.35 7.11 8.69
CA ALA A 426 2.77 7.48 8.63
C ALA A 426 3.17 8.28 9.87
N TRP A 427 4.35 7.98 10.40
CA TRP A 427 4.94 8.76 11.48
C TRP A 427 5.75 9.94 10.93
N SER A 428 5.63 11.08 11.59
CA SER A 428 6.59 12.17 11.40
C SER A 428 7.94 11.74 11.96
N PRO A 429 9.06 12.13 11.31
CA PRO A 429 10.41 11.93 11.83
C PRO A 429 10.63 12.57 13.22
N ASP A 430 9.77 13.51 13.64
CA ASP A 430 9.83 14.13 14.97
C ASP A 430 9.54 13.15 16.14
N GLY A 431 8.96 11.97 15.83
CA GLY A 431 8.57 10.93 16.79
C GLY A 431 7.44 11.30 17.74
N ARG A 432 6.76 12.42 17.50
CA ARG A 432 5.67 12.96 18.33
C ARG A 432 4.35 12.96 17.59
N THR A 433 4.39 13.24 16.29
CA THR A 433 3.19 13.32 15.47
C THR A 433 3.13 12.19 14.45
N PHE A 434 1.91 11.83 14.06
CA PHE A 434 1.66 10.86 13.00
C PHE A 434 0.35 11.20 12.31
N ALA A 435 0.15 10.60 11.14
CA ALA A 435 -0.99 10.84 10.29
C ALA A 435 -1.72 9.52 9.97
N THR A 436 -3.03 9.60 9.78
CA THR A 436 -3.88 8.50 9.31
C THR A 436 -4.72 8.97 8.13
N GLY A 437 -4.84 8.14 7.09
CA GLY A 437 -5.58 8.41 5.86
C GLY A 437 -6.74 7.44 5.68
N ASN A 438 -7.88 7.96 5.26
CA ASN A 438 -9.16 7.29 5.46
C ASN A 438 -10.10 7.36 4.25
N GLN A 439 -11.03 6.40 4.19
CA GLN A 439 -12.12 6.32 3.23
C GLN A 439 -13.08 7.52 3.32
N ASP A 440 -13.19 8.15 4.48
CA ASP A 440 -13.94 9.38 4.75
C ASP A 440 -13.36 10.64 4.06
N LYS A 441 -12.40 10.47 3.14
CA LYS A 441 -11.76 11.52 2.33
C LYS A 441 -10.91 12.49 3.15
N THR A 442 -10.54 12.12 4.37
CA THR A 442 -9.69 12.94 5.22
C THR A 442 -8.40 12.25 5.62
N CYS A 443 -7.42 13.09 5.92
CA CYS A 443 -6.23 12.73 6.66
C CYS A 443 -6.30 13.40 8.04
N ARG A 444 -6.10 12.64 9.12
CA ARG A 444 -6.01 13.19 10.48
C ARG A 444 -4.58 13.19 10.97
N ILE A 445 -4.17 14.31 11.57
CA ILE A 445 -2.88 14.46 12.25
C ILE A 445 -3.08 14.29 13.75
N TRP A 446 -2.23 13.51 14.39
CA TRP A 446 -2.31 13.16 15.80
C TRP A 446 -1.05 13.56 16.55
N ASP A 447 -1.19 13.91 17.83
CA ASP A 447 -0.07 14.05 18.76
C ASP A 447 -0.07 12.84 19.70
N ALA A 448 0.99 12.02 19.66
CA ALA A 448 1.11 10.84 20.52
C ALA A 448 1.06 11.16 22.03
N ARG A 449 1.29 12.42 22.42
CA ARG A 449 1.21 12.90 23.81
C ARG A 449 -0.21 13.27 24.23
N ASN A 450 -1.11 13.52 23.27
CA ASN A 450 -2.51 13.85 23.52
C ASN A 450 -3.42 13.34 22.40
N LEU A 451 -3.94 12.13 22.60
CA LEU A 451 -4.76 11.41 21.62
C LEU A 451 -6.26 11.51 21.90
N SER A 452 -6.70 12.46 22.74
CA SER A 452 -8.13 12.66 22.98
C SER A 452 -8.85 13.24 21.76
N LYS A 453 -8.10 13.85 20.83
CA LYS A 453 -8.58 14.40 19.55
C LYS A 453 -7.41 14.52 18.56
N SER A 454 -7.72 14.57 17.27
CA SER A 454 -6.74 14.91 16.24
C SER A 454 -6.38 16.41 16.32
N LEU A 455 -5.13 16.75 15.99
CA LEU A 455 -4.66 18.14 15.84
C LEU A 455 -5.31 18.82 14.63
N HIS A 456 -5.35 18.09 13.51
CA HIS A 456 -5.88 18.57 12.24
C HIS A 456 -6.69 17.48 11.53
N VAL A 457 -7.63 17.93 10.72
CA VAL A 457 -8.41 17.13 9.78
C VAL A 457 -8.23 17.80 8.42
N LEU A 458 -7.43 17.18 7.57
CA LEU A 458 -7.05 17.67 6.24
C LEU A 458 -7.93 16.96 5.21
N ARG A 459 -8.45 17.71 4.24
CA ARG A 459 -9.43 17.21 3.27
C ARG A 459 -8.78 16.91 1.93
N GLY A 460 -9.13 15.77 1.33
CA GLY A 460 -8.91 15.50 -0.10
C GLY A 460 -9.90 16.23 -1.01
N ASN A 461 -9.63 16.25 -2.30
CA ASN A 461 -10.47 16.89 -3.31
C ASN A 461 -11.46 15.92 -3.95
N LEU A 462 -11.05 14.67 -4.17
CA LEU A 462 -11.76 13.65 -4.95
C LEU A 462 -12.30 12.52 -4.05
N GLY A 463 -11.44 11.92 -3.22
CA GLY A 463 -11.79 10.71 -2.49
C GLY A 463 -10.88 10.31 -1.34
N ALA A 464 -10.87 9.01 -1.06
CA ALA A 464 -10.18 8.40 0.07
C ALA A 464 -8.67 8.69 0.10
N ILE A 465 -8.09 8.89 1.29
CA ILE A 465 -6.64 9.06 1.40
C ILE A 465 -5.98 7.69 1.53
N ARG A 466 -5.20 7.30 0.51
CA ARG A 466 -4.67 5.93 0.35
C ARG A 466 -3.17 5.78 0.56
N SER A 467 -2.43 6.88 0.56
CA SER A 467 -1.00 6.87 0.88
C SER A 467 -0.62 8.16 1.59
N ILE A 468 0.22 8.06 2.61
CA ILE A 468 0.77 9.20 3.35
C ILE A 468 2.26 8.97 3.52
N ARG A 469 3.07 10.00 3.29
CA ARG A 469 4.52 9.96 3.53
C ARG A 469 4.99 11.27 4.12
N PHE A 470 5.93 11.20 5.05
CA PHE A 470 6.72 12.37 5.47
C PHE A 470 8.03 12.40 4.70
N THR A 471 8.55 13.59 4.41
CA THR A 471 9.95 13.74 4.03
C THR A 471 10.83 13.36 5.20
N SER A 472 12.02 12.80 4.94
CA SER A 472 12.93 12.31 6.00
C SER A 472 13.42 13.42 6.94
N ASP A 473 13.41 14.68 6.49
CA ASP A 473 13.72 15.87 7.30
C ASP A 473 12.51 16.43 8.07
N GLY A 474 11.32 15.85 7.89
CA GLY A 474 10.08 16.23 8.57
C GLY A 474 9.48 17.57 8.14
N GLN A 475 10.00 18.22 7.09
CA GLN A 475 9.47 19.51 6.65
C GLN A 475 8.12 19.41 5.92
N PHE A 476 7.92 18.32 5.19
CA PHE A 476 6.71 18.13 4.39
C PHE A 476 6.05 16.78 4.66
N MET A 477 4.74 16.76 4.51
CA MET A 477 3.93 15.54 4.48
C MET A 477 3.15 15.51 3.17
N SER A 478 3.23 14.42 2.43
CA SER A 478 2.34 14.17 1.30
C SER A 478 1.20 13.25 1.67
N MET A 479 0.04 13.47 1.06
CA MET A 479 -1.05 12.50 1.03
C MET A 479 -1.57 12.35 -0.40
N ALA A 480 -1.82 11.10 -0.81
CA ALA A 480 -2.35 10.76 -2.13
C ALA A 480 -3.77 10.24 -2.01
N GLU A 481 -4.60 10.69 -2.94
CA GLU A 481 -5.95 10.20 -3.17
C GLU A 481 -5.91 8.91 -4.02
N PRO A 482 -7.05 8.27 -4.36
CA PRO A 482 -7.01 7.07 -5.19
C PRO A 482 -6.53 7.40 -6.61
N ALA A 483 -6.87 8.61 -7.08
CA ALA A 483 -6.55 9.13 -8.39
C ALA A 483 -6.32 10.65 -8.34
N ASP A 484 -5.68 11.16 -9.39
CA ASP A 484 -5.60 12.56 -9.81
C ASP A 484 -4.84 13.55 -8.91
N PHE A 485 -4.91 13.41 -7.59
CA PHE A 485 -4.42 14.40 -6.64
C PHE A 485 -3.39 13.83 -5.66
N VAL A 486 -2.28 14.55 -5.55
CA VAL A 486 -1.34 14.44 -4.43
C VAL A 486 -1.22 15.81 -3.76
N HIS A 487 -1.38 15.85 -2.44
CA HIS A 487 -1.24 17.08 -1.66
C HIS A 487 0.05 17.03 -0.87
N VAL A 488 0.82 18.12 -0.85
CA VAL A 488 2.03 18.28 -0.04
C VAL A 488 1.82 19.43 0.95
N PHE A 489 1.84 19.12 2.25
CA PHE A 489 1.63 20.05 3.35
C PHE A 489 2.96 20.48 3.98
N ASP A 490 3.11 21.77 4.27
CA ASP A 490 4.21 22.29 5.09
C ASP A 490 3.91 22.02 6.57
N VAL A 491 4.68 21.12 7.16
CA VAL A 491 4.56 20.74 8.58
C VAL A 491 4.88 21.93 9.49
N GLY A 492 5.85 22.76 9.12
CA GLY A 492 6.25 23.95 9.87
C GLY A 492 5.19 25.06 9.87
N SER A 493 4.24 25.01 8.93
CA SER A 493 3.05 25.88 8.90
C SER A 493 1.90 25.35 9.75
N ASP A 494 2.11 24.31 10.56
CA ASP A 494 1.06 23.58 11.26
C ASP A 494 0.03 22.99 10.27
N TYR A 495 0.51 22.47 9.13
CA TYR A 495 -0.28 21.88 8.05
C TYR A 495 -1.28 22.84 7.38
N THR A 496 -1.19 24.15 7.63
CA THR A 496 -2.14 25.13 7.09
C THR A 496 -1.88 25.46 5.62
N ARG A 497 -0.64 25.30 5.13
CA ARG A 497 -0.28 25.58 3.73
C ARG A 497 -0.06 24.31 2.95
N ARG A 498 -0.74 24.18 1.80
CA ARG A 498 -0.61 23.03 0.90
C ARG A 498 -0.22 23.41 -0.52
N GLN A 499 0.54 22.52 -1.14
CA GLN A 499 0.69 22.39 -2.57
C GLN A 499 -0.21 21.26 -3.06
N GLU A 500 -0.89 21.48 -4.18
CA GLU A 500 -1.67 20.46 -4.87
C GLU A 500 -0.95 20.07 -6.16
N LEU A 501 -0.73 18.78 -6.37
CA LEU A 501 -0.26 18.19 -7.61
C LEU A 501 -1.49 17.60 -8.31
N ASP A 502 -1.84 18.21 -9.44
CA ASP A 502 -3.07 17.94 -10.19
C ASP A 502 -2.73 17.29 -11.55
N PHE A 503 -3.13 16.03 -11.70
CA PHE A 503 -2.97 15.20 -12.91
C PHE A 503 -4.17 14.24 -13.04
N PHE A 504 -4.20 13.38 -14.05
CA PHE A 504 -5.30 12.43 -14.29
C PHE A 504 -4.83 10.98 -14.29
N GLY A 505 -5.61 10.10 -13.65
CA GLY A 505 -5.35 8.67 -13.59
C GLY A 505 -5.23 8.15 -12.16
N GLU A 506 -5.38 6.83 -12.01
CA GLU A 506 -5.20 6.17 -10.71
C GLU A 506 -3.75 6.30 -10.27
N ILE A 507 -3.55 6.56 -8.98
CA ILE A 507 -2.21 6.58 -8.40
C ILE A 507 -1.89 5.13 -8.05
N SER A 508 -0.75 4.59 -8.46
CA SER A 508 -0.31 3.24 -8.04
C SER A 508 0.55 3.30 -6.77
N GLY A 509 1.23 4.42 -6.59
CA GLY A 509 1.98 4.75 -5.40
C GLY A 509 2.79 6.02 -5.51
N MET A 510 3.35 6.40 -4.37
CA MET A 510 4.08 7.64 -4.17
C MET A 510 5.26 7.41 -3.24
N SER A 511 6.40 8.04 -3.55
CA SER A 511 7.59 7.93 -2.72
C SER A 511 8.46 9.18 -2.80
N PHE A 512 8.83 9.74 -1.64
CA PHE A 512 9.93 10.69 -1.56
C PHE A 512 11.25 9.94 -1.66
N SER A 513 12.23 10.50 -2.35
CA SER A 513 13.61 10.03 -2.22
C SER A 513 14.11 10.24 -0.79
N PRO A 514 14.97 9.37 -0.25
CA PRO A 514 15.46 9.50 1.12
C PRO A 514 16.21 10.80 1.41
N ASP A 515 16.82 11.40 0.39
CA ASP A 515 17.47 12.72 0.44
C ASP A 515 16.48 13.90 0.35
N THR A 516 15.18 13.63 0.24
CA THR A 516 14.05 14.56 0.08
C THR A 516 14.01 15.37 -1.22
N ASP A 517 15.01 15.22 -2.09
CA ASP A 517 15.14 16.04 -3.31
C ASP A 517 14.05 15.75 -4.34
N MET A 518 13.48 14.54 -4.34
CA MET A 518 12.52 14.11 -5.35
C MET A 518 11.27 13.49 -4.71
N LEU A 519 10.15 13.68 -5.39
CA LEU A 519 8.89 12.99 -5.17
C LEU A 519 8.52 12.28 -6.48
N PHE A 520 8.32 10.98 -6.39
CA PHE A 520 7.88 10.13 -7.49
C PHE A 520 6.42 9.74 -7.30
N VAL A 521 5.64 9.79 -8.37
CA VAL A 521 4.24 9.36 -8.39
C VAL A 521 4.01 8.46 -9.60
N GLY A 522 3.63 7.21 -9.35
CA GLY A 522 3.22 6.28 -10.40
C GLY A 522 1.76 6.52 -10.75
N VAL A 523 1.49 6.70 -12.03
CA VAL A 523 0.15 6.87 -12.58
C VAL A 523 -0.19 5.63 -13.39
N TRP A 524 -1.30 4.99 -13.04
CA TRP A 524 -1.91 3.93 -13.82
C TRP A 524 -3.08 4.50 -14.60
N ASP A 525 -2.95 4.43 -15.92
CA ASP A 525 -3.99 4.80 -16.88
C ASP A 525 -3.69 4.05 -18.19
N ARG A 526 -4.74 3.62 -18.90
CA ARG A 526 -4.61 2.83 -20.14
C ARG A 526 -3.77 3.56 -21.19
N THR A 527 -3.94 4.87 -21.29
CA THR A 527 -3.29 5.70 -22.31
C THR A 527 -2.14 6.49 -21.72
N TYR A 528 -2.36 7.14 -20.59
CA TYR A 528 -1.47 8.13 -19.95
C TYR A 528 -0.69 7.60 -18.74
N GLY A 529 -0.72 6.28 -18.51
CA GLY A 529 0.08 5.64 -17.47
C GLY A 529 1.56 5.97 -17.62
N SER A 530 2.19 6.34 -16.50
CA SER A 530 3.55 6.90 -16.50
C SER A 530 4.14 7.06 -15.09
N LEU A 531 5.42 7.47 -15.03
CA LEU A 531 6.09 7.88 -13.79
C LEU A 531 6.36 9.39 -13.79
N LEU A 532 5.64 10.11 -12.92
CA LEU A 532 5.82 11.54 -12.70
C LEU A 532 6.93 11.80 -11.68
N GLN A 533 7.74 12.81 -11.97
CA GLN A 533 8.88 13.22 -11.15
C GLN A 533 8.76 14.69 -10.79
N PHE A 534 8.82 14.98 -9.50
CA PHE A 534 8.81 16.34 -8.97
C PHE A 534 10.04 16.55 -8.11
N GLY A 535 10.75 17.66 -8.32
CA GLY A 535 11.97 17.98 -7.58
C GLY A 535 11.72 19.08 -6.57
N ARG A 536 12.26 18.93 -5.38
CA ARG A 536 12.11 19.87 -4.28
C ARG A 536 12.66 21.25 -4.66
N LEU A 537 11.93 22.28 -4.24
CA LEU A 537 12.34 23.67 -4.33
C LEU A 537 12.95 24.11 -3.00
N TYR A 538 14.22 24.50 -3.05
CA TYR A 538 14.90 25.11 -1.92
C TYR A 538 14.77 26.62 -2.03
N ASN A 539 13.83 27.21 -1.28
CA ASN A 539 13.76 28.65 -1.15
C ASN A 539 14.96 29.14 -0.33
N HIS A 540 16.05 29.53 -1.01
CA HIS A 540 17.23 30.16 -0.42
C HIS A 540 16.98 31.61 0.08
N SER A 541 15.80 31.89 0.64
CA SER A 541 15.39 33.23 1.09
C SER A 541 15.26 33.37 2.61
N ARG A 542 15.86 32.48 3.41
CA ARG A 542 15.92 32.61 4.88
C ARG A 542 17.33 32.65 5.50
N SER A 543 18.42 32.67 4.73
CA SER A 543 19.79 32.80 5.25
C SER A 543 20.55 34.06 4.80
N GLY A 544 19.86 35.08 4.30
CA GLY A 544 20.42 36.40 4.05
C GLY A 544 20.56 37.24 5.33
N ARG A 545 21.26 36.75 6.36
CA ARG A 545 21.82 37.66 7.37
C ARG A 545 22.91 38.45 6.67
N SER A 546 22.57 39.69 6.32
CA SER A 546 23.50 40.72 5.85
C SER A 546 24.68 40.81 6.84
N LEU A 547 25.77 40.13 6.52
CA LEU A 547 27.10 40.45 7.03
C LEU A 547 27.50 41.77 6.35
N ARG A 548 27.08 42.89 6.95
CA ARG A 548 27.74 44.17 6.73
C ARG A 548 29.17 44.01 7.24
N MET A 549 30.09 43.69 6.34
CA MET A 549 31.52 43.93 6.56
C MET A 549 31.72 45.44 6.56
N SER A 550 31.90 46.03 7.74
CA SER A 550 32.53 47.32 7.89
C SER A 550 33.99 47.22 7.45
N ARG A 551 34.36 47.90 6.38
CA ARG A 551 35.77 48.17 6.06
C ARG A 551 36.30 49.24 7.02
N PRO A 552 37.53 49.10 7.57
CA PRO A 552 38.18 50.17 8.29
C PRO A 552 38.82 51.15 7.27
N GLU A 553 38.62 52.45 7.50
CA GLU A 553 39.59 53.49 7.19
C GLU A 553 40.32 53.88 8.47
#